data_AF-A0A2P7TVN4-F1
#
_entry.id   AF-A0A2P7TVN4-F1
#
_cell.length_a   1.000
_cell.length_b   1.000
_cell.length_c   1.000
_cell.angle_alpha   90.00
_cell.angle_beta   90.00
_cell.angle_gamma   90.00
#
_symmetry.space_group_name_H-M   'P 1'
#
loop_
_entity.id
_entity.type
_entity.pdbx_description
1 polymer ?
#
loop_
_entity_poly.entity_id
_entity_poly.type
_entity_poly.pdbx_seq_one_letter_code
_entity_poly.pdbx_strand_id
1 'polypeptide(L)'
;MEHKTYGAARQHCTGNGRNRAVSKTRAATARPAFQGGGAGFVCLFTAHLQGNPDKAWQIAEAMPTDRNLLNCFAAADIALKTGHNEEAIAILQQKPAGNGFADFYYLDYLLGVCKLNRLDTDADAPMFKFVTNFKGSSYVKDAYQKLAWNYLLKNQPDKYRTFMQYALQRGKQFTDSDKQAHKAAQNPEMPHPQLLRARLLFDGGYYTKALTILQQIPETQLTATSQKLEYIYRKSRIYDGLKQYPTAIACYQQTILQSKDAPYYFAPKACLELGKIYEQQGNPANAALYYRKAMEYKNHEYRNSIEQQAKAGLNRLKR
;
A
#
# COMPACT_ATOMS: atom_id res chain seq x y z
N MET A 1 85.13 30.80 17.39
CA MET A 1 83.73 30.58 17.82
C MET A 1 83.01 29.85 16.69
N GLU A 2 83.54 28.70 16.27
CA GLU A 2 83.42 27.33 16.83
C GLU A 2 82.27 26.57 16.16
N HIS A 3 82.57 25.91 15.03
CA HIS A 3 83.06 24.52 14.87
C HIS A 3 81.90 23.50 14.88
N LYS A 4 81.46 23.05 13.68
CA LYS A 4 81.71 21.69 13.09
C LYS A 4 81.29 20.53 14.01
N THR A 5 80.44 19.61 13.53
CA THR A 5 80.88 18.29 13.01
C THR A 5 79.72 17.34 12.62
N TYR A 6 80.04 16.51 11.62
CA TYR A 6 79.39 15.30 11.11
C TYR A 6 79.40 14.14 12.12
N GLY A 7 78.58 13.10 11.91
CA GLY A 7 78.88 11.78 12.46
C GLY A 7 77.79 10.72 12.30
N ALA A 8 78.09 9.68 11.54
CA ALA A 8 77.30 8.45 11.37
C ALA A 8 77.62 7.38 12.43
N ALA A 9 76.68 6.45 12.60
CA ALA A 9 76.81 5.04 13.02
C ALA A 9 77.51 4.69 14.36
N ARG A 10 76.82 3.94 15.23
CA ARG A 10 77.09 2.50 15.52
C ARG A 10 76.22 1.93 16.65
N GLN A 11 75.99 0.63 16.48
CA GLN A 11 75.51 -0.44 17.37
C GLN A 11 75.88 -0.30 18.87
N HIS A 12 75.01 -0.76 19.77
CA HIS A 12 75.32 -1.89 20.67
C HIS A 12 74.09 -2.37 21.49
N CYS A 13 74.14 -3.66 21.80
CA CYS A 13 73.14 -4.50 22.47
C CYS A 13 73.14 -4.34 24.00
N THR A 14 71.99 -4.66 24.64
CA THR A 14 71.81 -5.43 25.91
C THR A 14 70.29 -5.59 26.14
N GLY A 15 69.70 -6.79 26.11
CA GLY A 15 69.38 -7.65 27.28
C GLY A 15 68.24 -7.07 28.15
N ASN A 16 67.24 -7.76 28.69
CA ASN A 16 66.79 -9.15 28.76
C ASN A 16 65.36 -9.11 29.38
N GLY A 17 64.47 -10.07 29.10
CA GLY A 17 63.34 -10.39 30.02
C GLY A 17 61.87 -10.21 29.58
N ARG A 18 61.35 -11.23 28.87
CA ARG A 18 60.04 -11.90 29.04
C ARG A 18 58.70 -11.14 28.94
N ASN A 19 57.89 -11.65 27.99
CA ASN A 19 56.44 -11.86 28.01
C ASN A 19 55.51 -10.66 28.25
N ARG A 20 54.93 -10.15 27.16
CA ARG A 20 53.48 -9.87 27.08
C ARG A 20 53.01 -9.96 25.64
N ALA A 21 52.09 -10.88 25.40
CA ALA A 21 51.33 -10.97 24.17
C ALA A 21 50.61 -9.62 23.95
N VAL A 22 50.97 -8.89 22.90
CA VAL A 22 50.20 -7.75 22.43
C VAL A 22 49.16 -8.29 21.45
N SER A 23 47.97 -8.57 21.98
CA SER A 23 46.75 -8.70 21.22
C SER A 23 46.60 -7.50 20.29
N LYS A 24 46.65 -7.72 18.98
CA LYS A 24 46.21 -6.72 17.99
C LYS A 24 44.71 -6.51 18.22
N THR A 25 44.35 -5.44 18.92
CA THR A 25 42.98 -4.94 18.98
C THR A 25 42.61 -4.43 17.59
N ARG A 26 42.08 -5.34 16.77
CA ARG A 26 41.44 -5.02 15.51
C ARG A 26 40.11 -4.37 15.89
N ALA A 27 40.03 -3.05 15.80
CA ALA A 27 38.77 -2.34 15.92
C ALA A 27 37.81 -2.91 14.85
N ALA A 28 36.87 -3.72 15.30
CA ALA A 28 35.79 -4.23 14.48
C ALA A 28 34.85 -3.06 14.19
N THR A 29 35.06 -2.40 13.05
CA THR A 29 34.01 -1.61 12.42
C THR A 29 32.90 -2.57 12.03
N ALA A 30 31.88 -2.67 12.90
CA ALA A 30 30.64 -3.34 12.59
C ALA A 30 29.99 -2.61 11.41
N ARG A 31 30.19 -3.12 10.20
CA ARG A 31 29.36 -2.79 9.04
C ARG A 31 27.97 -3.35 9.35
N PRO A 32 26.89 -2.55 9.32
CA PRO A 32 25.56 -3.13 9.36
C PRO A 32 25.41 -4.01 8.13
N ALA A 33 25.16 -5.30 8.37
CA ALA A 33 24.92 -6.30 7.35
C ALA A 33 23.62 -5.94 6.62
N PHE A 34 23.73 -5.18 5.54
CA PHE A 34 22.67 -5.08 4.54
C PHE A 34 22.66 -6.39 3.74
N GLN A 35 22.13 -7.47 4.33
CA GLN A 35 21.95 -8.74 3.63
C GLN A 35 20.77 -8.61 2.66
N GLY A 36 21.08 -8.70 1.37
CA GLY A 36 20.17 -8.55 0.23
C GLY A 36 19.14 -9.68 0.06
N GLY A 37 18.34 -9.97 1.08
CA GLY A 37 17.20 -10.90 0.99
C GLY A 37 15.84 -10.23 0.75
N GLY A 38 15.67 -8.96 1.14
CA GLY A 38 14.33 -8.33 1.24
C GLY A 38 13.57 -8.19 -0.08
N ALA A 39 14.27 -7.88 -1.18
CA ALA A 39 13.62 -7.68 -2.49
C ALA A 39 13.13 -8.99 -3.11
N GLY A 40 13.87 -10.09 -2.93
CA GLY A 40 13.49 -11.43 -3.40
C GLY A 40 12.27 -11.97 -2.65
N PHE A 41 12.23 -11.77 -1.33
CA PHE A 41 11.07 -12.15 -0.52
C PHE A 41 9.81 -11.39 -0.93
N VAL A 42 9.84 -10.05 -0.99
CA VAL A 42 8.65 -9.25 -1.35
C VAL A 42 8.14 -9.59 -2.76
N CYS A 43 9.03 -9.93 -3.70
CA CYS A 43 8.66 -10.32 -5.07
C CYS A 43 8.01 -11.73 -5.13
N LEU A 44 8.54 -12.70 -4.38
CA LEU A 44 7.92 -14.02 -4.20
C LEU A 44 6.57 -13.93 -3.48
N PHE A 45 6.46 -13.06 -2.46
CA PHE A 45 5.23 -12.83 -1.71
C PHE A 45 4.14 -12.15 -2.57
N THR A 46 4.49 -11.18 -3.39
CA THR A 46 3.53 -10.53 -4.32
C THR A 46 3.05 -11.48 -5.41
N ALA A 47 3.87 -12.44 -5.86
CA ALA A 47 3.43 -13.50 -6.77
C ALA A 47 2.41 -14.44 -6.11
N HIS A 48 2.60 -14.80 -4.84
CA HIS A 48 1.64 -15.62 -4.09
C HIS A 48 0.32 -14.89 -3.82
N LEU A 49 0.35 -13.60 -3.48
CA LEU A 49 -0.86 -12.78 -3.32
C LEU A 49 -1.79 -12.81 -4.54
N GLN A 50 -1.23 -12.89 -5.75
CA GLN A 50 -2.03 -12.91 -6.98
C GLN A 50 -2.63 -14.29 -7.30
N GLY A 51 -2.08 -15.37 -6.76
CA GLY A 51 -2.52 -16.74 -7.04
C GLY A 51 -3.31 -17.40 -5.90
N ASN A 52 -3.01 -17.06 -4.65
CA ASN A 52 -3.65 -17.63 -3.46
C ASN A 52 -3.50 -16.69 -2.24
N PRO A 53 -4.47 -15.79 -1.98
CA PRO A 53 -4.40 -14.83 -0.89
C PRO A 53 -4.41 -15.52 0.49
N ASP A 54 -5.15 -16.61 0.66
CA ASP A 54 -5.25 -17.34 1.93
C ASP A 54 -3.88 -17.94 2.31
N LYS A 55 -3.19 -18.54 1.34
CA LYS A 55 -1.83 -19.06 1.54
C LYS A 55 -0.82 -17.95 1.82
N ALA A 56 -0.96 -16.79 1.17
CA ALA A 56 -0.09 -15.65 1.45
C ALA A 56 -0.26 -15.17 2.90
N TRP A 57 -1.50 -15.10 3.40
CA TRP A 57 -1.78 -14.74 4.78
C TRP A 57 -1.21 -15.77 5.77
N GLN A 58 -1.40 -17.07 5.55
CA GLN A 58 -0.84 -18.12 6.41
C GLN A 58 0.69 -18.00 6.61
N ILE A 59 1.42 -17.62 5.55
CA ILE A 59 2.87 -17.41 5.65
C ILE A 59 3.18 -16.12 6.41
N ALA A 60 2.41 -15.05 6.18
CA ALA A 60 2.57 -13.77 6.85
C ALA A 60 2.32 -13.85 8.36
N GLU A 61 1.27 -14.58 8.76
CA GLU A 61 0.89 -14.80 10.16
C GLU A 61 2.01 -15.50 10.96
N ALA A 62 2.75 -16.41 10.32
CA ALA A 62 3.86 -17.13 10.94
C ALA A 62 5.17 -16.34 11.00
N MET A 63 5.23 -15.11 10.46
CA MET A 63 6.48 -14.33 10.45
C MET A 63 6.82 -13.78 11.84
N PRO A 64 8.09 -13.84 12.29
CA PRO A 64 8.52 -13.17 13.51
C PRO A 64 8.62 -11.65 13.25
N THR A 65 7.54 -10.93 13.54
CA THR A 65 7.38 -9.49 13.29
C THR A 65 8.00 -8.62 14.40
N ASP A 66 8.16 -9.17 15.60
CA ASP A 66 8.70 -8.52 16.81
C ASP A 66 10.21 -8.23 16.74
N ARG A 67 10.94 -8.90 15.85
CA ARG A 67 12.41 -8.83 15.76
C ARG A 67 12.93 -8.15 14.50
N ASN A 68 12.08 -7.95 13.50
CA ASN A 68 12.52 -7.48 12.19
C ASN A 68 11.46 -6.57 11.54
N LEU A 69 11.86 -5.33 11.24
CA LEU A 69 11.02 -4.33 10.61
C LEU A 69 10.55 -4.72 9.19
N LEU A 70 11.34 -5.48 8.44
CA LEU A 70 10.94 -5.98 7.12
C LEU A 70 9.90 -7.10 7.23
N ASN A 71 9.98 -7.96 8.25
CA ASN A 71 8.94 -8.94 8.52
C ASN A 71 7.64 -8.25 8.94
N CYS A 72 7.73 -7.27 9.84
CA CYS A 72 6.59 -6.42 10.21
C CYS A 72 5.94 -5.77 8.98
N PHE A 73 6.76 -5.19 8.09
CA PHE A 73 6.28 -4.62 6.83
C PHE A 73 5.58 -5.66 5.96
N ALA A 74 6.23 -6.78 5.66
CA ALA A 74 5.70 -7.81 4.77
C ALA A 74 4.40 -8.41 5.32
N ALA A 75 4.36 -8.75 6.61
CA ALA A 75 3.19 -9.33 7.25
C ALA A 75 2.01 -8.34 7.26
N ALA A 76 2.24 -7.08 7.62
CA ALA A 76 1.18 -6.07 7.65
C ALA A 76 0.66 -5.71 6.24
N ASP A 77 1.54 -5.62 5.24
CA ASP A 77 1.15 -5.35 3.85
C ASP A 77 0.33 -6.52 3.25
N ILE A 78 0.71 -7.77 3.56
CA ILE A 78 -0.07 -8.95 3.17
C ILE A 78 -1.42 -8.98 3.90
N ALA A 79 -1.43 -8.74 5.21
CA ALA A 79 -2.64 -8.69 6.02
C ALA A 79 -3.65 -7.69 5.43
N LEU A 80 -3.19 -6.46 5.17
CA LEU A 80 -4.01 -5.42 4.54
C LEU A 80 -4.54 -5.84 3.16
N LYS A 81 -3.67 -6.41 2.29
CA LYS A 81 -4.07 -6.83 0.92
C LYS A 81 -5.00 -8.04 0.89
N THR A 82 -5.11 -8.78 1.99
CA THR A 82 -5.94 -9.99 2.12
C THR A 82 -7.16 -9.78 3.02
N GLY A 83 -7.41 -8.55 3.49
CA GLY A 83 -8.59 -8.20 4.30
C GLY A 83 -8.44 -8.44 5.81
N HIS A 84 -7.24 -8.78 6.28
CA HIS A 84 -6.90 -8.99 7.70
C HIS A 84 -6.45 -7.67 8.34
N ASN A 85 -7.31 -6.64 8.30
CA ASN A 85 -6.94 -5.28 8.72
C ASN A 85 -6.76 -5.15 10.24
N GLU A 86 -7.43 -5.96 11.04
CA GLU A 86 -7.26 -5.98 12.50
C GLU A 86 -5.87 -6.48 12.88
N GLU A 87 -5.44 -7.57 12.24
CA GLU A 87 -4.12 -8.16 12.40
C GLU A 87 -3.02 -7.23 11.88
N ALA A 88 -3.26 -6.55 10.76
CA ALA A 88 -2.35 -5.51 10.25
C ALA A 88 -2.13 -4.40 11.29
N ILE A 89 -3.19 -3.91 11.94
CA ILE A 89 -3.10 -2.90 13.00
C ILE A 89 -2.29 -3.44 14.18
N ALA A 90 -2.57 -4.66 14.65
CA ALA A 90 -1.86 -5.28 15.76
C ALA A 90 -0.36 -5.42 15.48
N ILE A 91 0.01 -5.93 14.30
CA ILE A 91 1.41 -6.06 13.85
C ILE A 91 2.10 -4.70 13.84
N LEU A 92 1.48 -3.68 13.25
CA LEU A 92 2.08 -2.35 13.09
C LEU A 92 2.21 -1.60 14.43
N GLN A 93 1.28 -1.81 15.36
CA GLN A 93 1.35 -1.25 16.72
C GLN A 93 2.46 -1.90 17.55
N GLN A 94 2.72 -3.19 17.32
CA GLN A 94 3.75 -3.97 18.02
C GLN A 94 5.11 -3.99 17.29
N LYS A 95 5.28 -3.19 16.23
CA LYS A 95 6.51 -3.15 15.45
C LYS A 95 7.73 -2.91 16.36
N PRO A 96 8.88 -3.57 16.09
CA PRO A 96 10.10 -3.34 16.87
C PRO A 96 10.52 -1.86 16.86
N ALA A 97 11.06 -1.41 17.99
CA ALA A 97 11.49 -0.03 18.21
C ALA A 97 12.73 0.04 19.11
N GLY A 98 13.36 1.22 19.18
CA GLY A 98 14.55 1.49 19.98
C GLY A 98 15.81 1.71 19.14
N ASN A 99 16.93 2.02 19.80
CA ASN A 99 18.17 2.46 19.15
C ASN A 99 18.78 1.47 18.14
N GLY A 100 18.37 0.19 18.19
CA GLY A 100 18.82 -0.84 17.24
C GLY A 100 18.04 -0.89 15.92
N PHE A 101 17.00 -0.08 15.76
CA PHE A 101 16.12 -0.11 14.60
C PHE A 101 16.14 1.22 13.85
N ALA A 102 16.20 1.15 12.53
CA ALA A 102 16.12 2.32 11.67
C ALA A 102 14.69 2.89 11.63
N ASP A 103 14.59 4.20 11.38
CA ASP A 103 13.30 4.82 11.12
C ASP A 103 12.66 4.26 9.85
N PHE A 104 11.48 3.67 9.99
CA PHE A 104 10.71 3.13 8.87
C PHE A 104 9.31 3.76 8.80
N TYR A 105 9.28 5.03 8.41
CA TYR A 105 8.07 5.85 8.40
C TYR A 105 6.94 5.30 7.52
N TYR A 106 7.24 4.45 6.53
CA TYR A 106 6.20 3.81 5.73
C TYR A 106 5.29 2.89 6.55
N LEU A 107 5.78 2.31 7.65
CA LEU A 107 4.94 1.56 8.60
C LEU A 107 3.92 2.48 9.30
N ASP A 108 4.29 3.74 9.59
CA ASP A 108 3.34 4.71 10.13
C ASP A 108 2.26 5.06 9.08
N TYR A 109 2.64 5.20 7.80
CA TYR A 109 1.65 5.34 6.71
C TYR A 109 0.68 4.15 6.66
N LEU A 110 1.19 2.91 6.66
CA LEU A 110 0.34 1.71 6.65
C LEU A 110 -0.60 1.67 7.87
N LEU A 111 -0.10 2.02 9.06
CA LEU A 111 -0.93 2.05 10.26
C LEU A 111 -2.06 3.07 10.14
N GLY A 112 -1.75 4.27 9.61
CA GLY A 112 -2.76 5.28 9.35
C GLY A 112 -3.81 4.84 8.34
N VAL A 113 -3.41 4.15 7.27
CA VAL A 113 -4.34 3.56 6.29
C VAL A 113 -5.24 2.51 6.97
N CYS A 114 -4.67 1.59 7.73
CA CYS A 114 -5.46 0.53 8.37
C CYS A 114 -6.46 1.08 9.39
N LYS A 115 -6.04 2.06 10.19
CA LYS A 115 -6.92 2.79 11.12
C LYS A 115 -8.03 3.53 10.39
N LEU A 116 -7.70 4.22 9.29
CA LEU A 116 -8.69 4.93 8.49
C LEU A 116 -9.69 3.97 7.84
N ASN A 117 -9.26 2.80 7.39
CA ASN A 117 -10.13 1.76 6.84
C ASN A 117 -11.15 1.25 7.89
N ARG A 118 -10.72 1.14 9.15
CA ARG A 118 -11.60 0.81 10.29
C ARG A 118 -12.44 1.99 10.78
N LEU A 119 -12.21 3.18 10.21
CA LEU A 119 -12.86 4.46 10.55
C LEU A 119 -12.48 4.99 11.94
N ASP A 120 -11.28 4.67 12.42
CA ASP A 120 -10.77 5.13 13.71
C ASP A 120 -10.60 6.67 13.71
N THR A 121 -10.95 7.30 14.82
CA THR A 121 -10.88 8.77 14.95
C THR A 121 -9.45 9.30 15.05
N ASP A 122 -8.47 8.45 15.33
CA ASP A 122 -7.05 8.81 15.50
C ASP A 122 -6.17 8.35 14.33
N ALA A 123 -6.78 8.02 13.18
CA ALA A 123 -6.07 7.59 11.97
C ALA A 123 -5.10 8.65 11.40
N ASP A 124 -5.30 9.91 11.75
CA ASP A 124 -4.45 11.04 11.34
C ASP A 124 -3.07 11.04 12.02
N ALA A 125 -2.98 10.64 13.30
CA ALA A 125 -1.74 10.70 14.06
C ALA A 125 -0.54 9.96 13.39
N PRO A 126 -0.66 8.67 13.01
CA PRO A 126 0.43 7.98 12.32
C PRO A 126 0.68 8.54 10.91
N MET A 127 -0.36 9.01 10.23
CA MET A 127 -0.25 9.62 8.90
C MET A 127 0.53 10.94 8.94
N PHE A 128 0.32 11.77 9.97
CA PHE A 128 1.11 12.99 10.20
C PHE A 128 2.58 12.68 10.46
N LYS A 129 2.85 11.64 11.26
CA LYS A 129 4.23 11.19 11.50
C LYS A 129 4.92 10.79 10.19
N PHE A 130 4.23 10.11 9.29
CA PHE A 130 4.76 9.80 7.96
C PHE A 130 5.06 11.06 7.14
N VAL A 131 4.08 11.94 6.90
CA VAL A 131 4.26 13.08 5.98
C VAL A 131 5.23 14.15 6.50
N THR A 132 5.46 14.21 7.82
CA THR A 132 6.42 15.15 8.43
C THR A 132 7.86 14.65 8.31
N ASN A 133 8.09 13.35 8.53
CA ASN A 133 9.44 12.80 8.68
C ASN A 133 9.96 12.10 7.43
N PHE A 134 9.08 11.52 6.61
CA PHE A 134 9.50 10.80 5.41
C PHE A 134 10.05 11.75 4.34
N LYS A 135 11.27 11.47 3.86
CA LYS A 135 11.95 12.27 2.82
C LYS A 135 11.93 11.63 1.43
N GLY A 136 11.29 10.48 1.29
CA GLY A 136 11.12 9.81 -0.01
C GLY A 136 9.99 10.40 -0.84
N SER A 137 9.77 9.82 -2.02
CA SER A 137 8.79 10.33 -3.00
C SER A 137 7.48 9.52 -3.08
N SER A 138 7.45 8.30 -2.55
CA SER A 138 6.32 7.37 -2.66
C SER A 138 5.26 7.64 -1.58
N TYR A 139 3.98 7.52 -1.94
CA TYR A 139 2.81 7.59 -1.06
C TYR A 139 2.57 8.92 -0.35
N VAL A 140 3.40 9.94 -0.56
CA VAL A 140 3.23 11.25 0.09
C VAL A 140 1.92 11.92 -0.34
N LYS A 141 1.57 11.85 -1.63
CA LYS A 141 0.32 12.44 -2.13
C LYS A 141 -0.89 11.64 -1.65
N ASP A 142 -0.77 10.31 -1.67
CA ASP A 142 -1.81 9.43 -1.14
C ASP A 142 -2.08 9.68 0.35
N ALA A 143 -1.03 9.81 1.17
CA ALA A 143 -1.14 10.10 2.59
C ALA A 143 -1.90 11.42 2.87
N TYR A 144 -1.62 12.47 2.09
CA TYR A 144 -2.37 13.72 2.20
C TYR A 144 -3.84 13.56 1.81
N GLN A 145 -4.15 12.76 0.78
CA GLN A 145 -5.55 12.45 0.46
C GLN A 145 -6.22 11.65 1.59
N LYS A 146 -5.54 10.70 2.22
CA LYS A 146 -6.09 9.95 3.37
C LYS A 146 -6.32 10.85 4.59
N LEU A 147 -5.43 11.82 4.85
CA LEU A 147 -5.68 12.87 5.84
C LEU A 147 -6.93 13.68 5.49
N ALA A 148 -7.07 14.09 4.21
CA ALA A 148 -8.25 14.81 3.75
C ALA A 148 -9.54 14.00 4.02
N TRP A 149 -9.55 12.72 3.66
CA TRP A 149 -10.66 11.80 3.90
C TRP A 149 -11.02 11.68 5.38
N ASN A 150 -10.04 11.52 6.26
CA ASN A 150 -10.24 11.51 7.70
C ASN A 150 -10.98 12.77 8.18
N TYR A 151 -10.55 13.95 7.73
CA TYR A 151 -11.20 15.21 8.13
C TYR A 151 -12.57 15.43 7.49
N LEU A 152 -12.80 14.96 6.26
CA LEU A 152 -14.12 14.97 5.65
C LEU A 152 -15.12 14.15 6.49
N LEU A 153 -14.71 12.97 6.96
CA LEU A 153 -15.55 12.10 7.79
C LEU A 153 -15.78 12.63 9.21
N LYS A 154 -14.93 13.56 9.68
CA LYS A 154 -15.09 14.35 10.91
C LYS A 154 -15.89 15.65 10.69
N ASN A 155 -16.56 15.80 9.55
CA ASN A 155 -17.33 17.00 9.16
C ASN A 155 -16.49 18.29 9.16
N GLN A 156 -15.22 18.21 8.72
CA GLN A 156 -14.30 19.34 8.62
C GLN A 156 -13.88 19.57 7.16
N PRO A 157 -14.79 20.11 6.31
CA PRO A 157 -14.56 20.26 4.87
C PRO A 157 -13.40 21.22 4.54
N ASP A 158 -13.14 22.23 5.36
CA ASP A 158 -12.01 23.15 5.14
C ASP A 158 -10.67 22.42 5.25
N LYS A 159 -10.52 21.57 6.26
CA LYS A 159 -9.33 20.72 6.41
C LYS A 159 -9.21 19.70 5.28
N TYR A 160 -10.33 19.12 4.82
CA TYR A 160 -10.32 18.29 3.61
C TYR A 160 -9.68 19.05 2.44
N ARG A 161 -10.14 20.28 2.16
CA ARG A 161 -9.60 21.12 1.07
C ARG A 161 -8.12 21.43 1.28
N THR A 162 -7.69 21.77 2.50
CA THR A 162 -6.28 22.01 2.82
C THR A 162 -5.41 20.80 2.51
N PHE A 163 -5.81 19.61 2.93
CA PHE A 163 -5.03 18.39 2.70
C PHE A 163 -5.05 17.96 1.22
N MET A 164 -6.14 18.18 0.48
CA MET A 164 -6.15 17.98 -0.97
C MET A 164 -5.18 18.95 -1.68
N GLN A 165 -5.10 20.21 -1.23
CA GLN A 165 -4.08 21.14 -1.75
C GLN A 165 -2.65 20.66 -1.47
N TYR A 166 -2.39 20.09 -0.29
CA TYR A 166 -1.09 19.45 -0.02
C TYR A 166 -0.83 18.24 -0.93
N ALA A 167 -1.84 17.44 -1.27
CA ALA A 167 -1.69 16.34 -2.23
C ALA A 167 -1.33 16.85 -3.66
N LEU A 168 -1.73 18.07 -4.03
CA LEU A 168 -1.26 18.72 -5.27
C LEU A 168 0.21 19.15 -5.16
N GLN A 169 0.56 19.84 -4.08
CA GLN A 169 1.82 20.58 -3.95
C GLN A 169 3.01 19.74 -3.47
N ARG A 170 2.77 18.70 -2.66
CA ARG A 170 3.82 17.93 -1.97
C ARG A 170 3.96 16.52 -2.53
N GLY A 171 5.16 15.94 -2.46
CA GLY A 171 5.43 14.60 -3.00
C GLY A 171 5.44 14.52 -4.53
N LYS A 172 5.61 13.31 -5.08
CA LYS A 172 5.64 13.06 -6.53
C LYS A 172 4.54 12.08 -6.92
N GLN A 173 4.14 12.09 -8.20
CA GLN A 173 3.23 11.08 -8.77
C GLN A 173 3.98 9.76 -9.05
N PHE A 174 4.62 9.20 -8.02
CA PHE A 174 5.52 8.05 -8.15
C PHE A 174 4.74 6.73 -8.18
N THR A 175 3.83 6.54 -7.22
CA THR A 175 2.95 5.36 -7.18
C THR A 175 1.64 5.62 -7.92
N ASP A 176 0.90 4.58 -8.29
CA ASP A 176 -0.45 4.73 -8.85
C ASP A 176 -1.41 5.38 -7.85
N SER A 177 -1.24 5.12 -6.55
CA SER A 177 -1.98 5.82 -5.49
C SER A 177 -1.66 7.31 -5.46
N ASP A 178 -0.40 7.71 -5.65
CA ASP A 178 -0.03 9.13 -5.72
C ASP A 178 -0.61 9.82 -6.96
N LYS A 179 -0.63 9.13 -8.11
CA LYS A 179 -1.29 9.62 -9.34
C LYS A 179 -2.79 9.82 -9.12
N GLN A 180 -3.43 8.85 -8.47
CA GLN A 180 -4.85 8.93 -8.14
C GLN A 180 -5.14 10.07 -7.16
N ALA A 181 -4.32 10.21 -6.12
CA ALA A 181 -4.45 11.29 -5.15
C ALA A 181 -4.28 12.66 -5.80
N HIS A 182 -3.31 12.79 -6.70
CA HIS A 182 -3.10 14.01 -7.48
C HIS A 182 -4.32 14.34 -8.36
N LYS A 183 -4.79 13.38 -9.18
CA LYS A 183 -5.97 13.56 -10.04
C LYS A 183 -7.22 13.88 -9.24
N ALA A 184 -7.43 13.23 -8.10
CA ALA A 184 -8.55 13.52 -7.21
C ALA A 184 -8.46 14.94 -6.63
N ALA A 185 -7.26 15.41 -6.31
CA ALA A 185 -7.07 16.76 -5.77
C ALA A 185 -7.26 17.87 -6.81
N GLN A 186 -7.15 17.55 -8.10
CA GLN A 186 -7.51 18.47 -9.19
C GLN A 186 -9.02 18.59 -9.37
N ASN A 187 -9.80 17.64 -8.86
CA ASN A 187 -11.26 17.71 -8.90
C ASN A 187 -11.79 18.54 -7.72
N PRO A 188 -12.54 19.64 -7.96
CA PRO A 188 -13.12 20.44 -6.90
C PRO A 188 -14.25 19.75 -6.13
N GLU A 189 -14.84 18.69 -6.70
CA GLU A 189 -15.92 17.92 -6.08
C GLU A 189 -15.40 17.09 -4.90
N MET A 190 -16.11 17.19 -3.77
CA MET A 190 -15.83 16.35 -2.60
C MET A 190 -16.49 14.97 -2.75
N PRO A 191 -15.84 13.89 -2.28
CA PRO A 191 -16.46 12.58 -2.18
C PRO A 191 -17.75 12.64 -1.35
N HIS A 192 -18.75 11.84 -1.72
CA HIS A 192 -19.91 11.63 -0.85
C HIS A 192 -19.47 10.90 0.43
N PRO A 193 -19.72 11.43 1.64
CA PRO A 193 -19.17 10.88 2.87
C PRO A 193 -19.52 9.40 3.11
N GLN A 194 -20.76 8.98 2.80
CA GLN A 194 -21.15 7.57 2.98
C GLN A 194 -20.53 6.64 1.92
N LEU A 195 -20.31 7.10 0.68
CA LEU A 195 -19.59 6.31 -0.33
C LEU A 195 -18.12 6.13 0.09
N LEU A 196 -17.53 7.19 0.65
CA LEU A 196 -16.17 7.13 1.20
C LEU A 196 -16.07 6.18 2.40
N ARG A 197 -17.04 6.20 3.33
CA ARG A 197 -17.09 5.23 4.44
C ARG A 197 -17.19 3.80 3.94
N ALA A 198 -18.09 3.52 3.00
CA ALA A 198 -18.24 2.19 2.42
C ALA A 198 -16.94 1.73 1.72
N ARG A 199 -16.27 2.63 0.99
CA ARG A 199 -14.95 2.36 0.39
C ARG A 199 -13.90 1.98 1.43
N LEU A 200 -13.74 2.79 2.47
CA LEU A 200 -12.72 2.56 3.51
C LEU A 200 -12.95 1.23 4.23
N LEU A 201 -14.21 0.93 4.56
CA LEU A 201 -14.58 -0.35 5.18
C LEU A 201 -14.27 -1.53 4.24
N PHE A 202 -14.58 -1.39 2.94
CA PHE A 202 -14.23 -2.39 1.94
C PHE A 202 -12.71 -2.60 1.83
N ASP A 203 -11.94 -1.51 1.77
CA ASP A 203 -10.48 -1.54 1.67
C ASP A 203 -9.82 -2.19 2.91
N GLY A 204 -10.52 -2.18 4.07
CA GLY A 204 -10.13 -2.92 5.28
C GLY A 204 -10.69 -4.33 5.42
N GLY A 205 -11.40 -4.87 4.42
CA GLY A 205 -11.99 -6.22 4.49
C GLY A 205 -13.32 -6.31 5.25
N TYR A 206 -13.88 -5.19 5.73
CA TYR A 206 -15.14 -5.16 6.51
C TYR A 206 -16.38 -5.17 5.61
N TYR A 207 -16.51 -6.17 4.72
CA TYR A 207 -17.49 -6.17 3.64
C TYR A 207 -18.94 -6.05 4.11
N THR A 208 -19.34 -6.74 5.19
CA THR A 208 -20.70 -6.63 5.75
C THR A 208 -20.99 -5.22 6.25
N LYS A 209 -20.06 -4.59 6.99
CA LYS A 209 -20.20 -3.20 7.46
C LYS A 209 -20.27 -2.23 6.28
N ALA A 210 -19.44 -2.44 5.25
CA ALA A 210 -19.45 -1.64 4.04
C ALA A 210 -20.80 -1.72 3.32
N LEU A 211 -21.38 -2.92 3.21
CA LEU A 211 -22.70 -3.13 2.59
C LEU A 211 -23.80 -2.40 3.36
N THR A 212 -23.81 -2.50 4.70
CA THR A 212 -24.79 -1.82 5.55
C THR A 212 -24.75 -0.31 5.33
N ILE A 213 -23.55 0.30 5.35
CA ILE A 213 -23.40 1.74 5.10
C ILE A 213 -23.87 2.12 3.69
N LEU A 214 -23.53 1.30 2.69
CA LEU A 214 -23.90 1.58 1.31
C LEU A 214 -25.43 1.53 1.12
N GLN A 215 -26.11 0.53 1.67
CA GLN A 215 -27.56 0.37 1.55
C GLN A 215 -28.38 1.46 2.27
N GLN A 216 -27.76 2.17 3.21
CA GLN A 216 -28.39 3.29 3.91
C GLN A 216 -28.37 4.60 3.12
N ILE A 217 -27.68 4.65 1.96
CA ILE A 217 -27.63 5.87 1.14
C ILE A 217 -28.94 5.99 0.35
N PRO A 218 -29.76 7.01 0.60
CA PRO A 218 -30.95 7.25 -0.21
C PRO A 218 -30.55 7.65 -1.63
N GLU A 219 -31.26 7.13 -2.64
CA GLU A 219 -30.97 7.45 -4.05
C GLU A 219 -31.06 8.97 -4.32
N THR A 220 -31.94 9.67 -3.60
CA THR A 220 -32.10 11.13 -3.67
C THR A 220 -30.85 11.91 -3.23
N GLN A 221 -29.93 11.31 -2.47
CA GLN A 221 -28.68 11.94 -2.04
C GLN A 221 -27.54 11.76 -3.07
N LEU A 222 -27.70 10.86 -4.04
CA LEU A 222 -26.73 10.64 -5.12
C LEU A 222 -27.08 11.51 -6.32
N THR A 223 -26.70 12.79 -6.27
CA THR A 223 -27.09 13.76 -7.30
C THR A 223 -26.18 13.73 -8.52
N ALA A 224 -24.88 13.48 -8.33
CA ALA A 224 -23.92 13.44 -9.44
C ALA A 224 -23.91 12.06 -10.11
N THR A 225 -23.78 12.04 -11.45
CA THR A 225 -23.61 10.81 -12.22
C THR A 225 -22.41 9.99 -11.74
N SER A 226 -21.33 10.68 -11.34
CA SER A 226 -20.13 10.06 -10.77
C SER A 226 -20.43 9.28 -9.48
N GLN A 227 -21.28 9.83 -8.60
CA GLN A 227 -21.68 9.21 -7.34
C GLN A 227 -22.60 8.01 -7.56
N LYS A 228 -23.56 8.12 -8.49
CA LYS A 228 -24.43 6.99 -8.87
C LYS A 228 -23.62 5.82 -9.43
N LEU A 229 -22.64 6.14 -10.28
CA LEU A 229 -21.76 5.13 -10.86
C LEU A 229 -20.83 4.52 -9.80
N GLU A 230 -20.25 5.35 -8.92
CA GLU A 230 -19.44 4.85 -7.80
C GLU A 230 -20.26 3.94 -6.89
N TYR A 231 -21.51 4.28 -6.57
CA TYR A 231 -22.39 3.45 -5.74
C TYR A 231 -22.52 2.03 -6.30
N ILE A 232 -22.83 1.89 -7.59
CA ILE A 232 -23.02 0.59 -8.25
C ILE A 232 -21.69 -0.19 -8.27
N TYR A 233 -20.58 0.49 -8.56
CA TYR A 233 -19.25 -0.11 -8.54
C TYR A 233 -18.84 -0.58 -7.14
N ARG A 234 -19.10 0.21 -6.10
CA ARG A 234 -18.80 -0.20 -4.71
C ARG A 234 -19.66 -1.40 -4.31
N LYS A 235 -20.94 -1.40 -4.69
CA LYS A 235 -21.86 -2.51 -4.46
C LYS A 235 -21.34 -3.81 -5.09
N SER A 236 -20.85 -3.76 -6.34
CA SER A 236 -20.28 -4.95 -6.99
C SER A 236 -19.02 -5.45 -6.27
N ARG A 237 -18.08 -4.57 -5.93
CA ARG A 237 -16.87 -4.93 -5.16
C ARG A 237 -17.23 -5.58 -3.82
N ILE A 238 -18.20 -5.04 -3.10
CA ILE A 238 -18.61 -5.55 -1.78
C ILE A 238 -19.24 -6.94 -1.89
N TYR A 239 -20.16 -7.16 -2.85
CA TYR A 239 -20.73 -8.49 -3.06
C TYR A 239 -19.70 -9.52 -3.50
N ASP A 240 -18.71 -9.11 -4.29
CA ASP A 240 -17.58 -9.94 -4.68
C ASP A 240 -16.75 -10.35 -3.46
N GLY A 241 -16.42 -9.39 -2.57
CA GLY A 241 -15.76 -9.67 -1.30
C GLY A 241 -16.56 -10.59 -0.37
N LEU A 242 -17.89 -10.51 -0.41
CA LEU A 242 -18.81 -11.42 0.29
C LEU A 242 -19.00 -12.79 -0.41
N LYS A 243 -18.31 -13.02 -1.54
CA LYS A 243 -18.44 -14.22 -2.39
C LYS A 243 -19.87 -14.46 -2.92
N GLN A 244 -20.70 -13.40 -2.96
CA GLN A 244 -22.04 -13.43 -3.55
C GLN A 244 -21.96 -13.17 -5.06
N TYR A 245 -21.28 -14.08 -5.76
CA TYR A 245 -20.87 -13.89 -7.16
C TYR A 245 -22.01 -13.56 -8.13
N PRO A 246 -23.20 -14.20 -8.09
CA PRO A 246 -24.29 -13.85 -9.02
C PRO A 246 -24.67 -12.36 -8.94
N THR A 247 -24.80 -11.83 -7.73
CA THR A 247 -25.12 -10.42 -7.48
C THR A 247 -23.96 -9.52 -7.86
N ALA A 248 -22.73 -9.91 -7.53
CA ALA A 248 -21.53 -9.15 -7.90
C ALA A 248 -21.41 -9.01 -9.43
N ILE A 249 -21.59 -10.10 -10.18
CA ILE A 249 -21.54 -10.13 -11.64
C ILE A 249 -22.58 -9.17 -12.24
N ALA A 250 -23.84 -9.24 -11.77
CA ALA A 250 -24.90 -8.36 -12.24
C ALA A 250 -24.56 -6.88 -12.00
N CYS A 251 -24.07 -6.53 -10.80
CA CYS A 251 -23.67 -5.16 -10.49
C CYS A 251 -22.42 -4.70 -11.28
N TYR A 252 -21.44 -5.57 -11.55
CA TYR A 252 -20.30 -5.23 -12.40
C TYR A 252 -20.73 -4.98 -13.85
N GLN A 253 -21.61 -5.82 -14.40
CA GLN A 253 -22.17 -5.62 -15.73
C GLN A 253 -22.92 -4.29 -15.82
N GLN A 254 -23.70 -3.96 -14.79
CA GLN A 254 -24.38 -2.66 -14.67
C GLN A 254 -23.38 -1.50 -14.60
N THR A 255 -22.27 -1.64 -13.85
CA THR A 255 -21.20 -0.63 -13.79
C THR A 255 -20.62 -0.37 -15.19
N ILE A 256 -20.32 -1.43 -15.94
CA ILE A 256 -19.75 -1.34 -17.29
C ILE A 256 -20.74 -0.65 -18.24
N LEU A 257 -22.01 -1.05 -18.20
CA LEU A 257 -23.07 -0.50 -19.04
C LEU A 257 -23.30 1.00 -18.78
N GLN A 258 -23.33 1.41 -17.51
CA GLN A 258 -23.62 2.78 -17.12
C GLN A 258 -22.41 3.72 -17.23
N SER A 259 -21.19 3.18 -17.19
CA SER A 259 -19.98 4.02 -17.28
C SER A 259 -19.84 4.71 -18.64
N LYS A 260 -20.33 4.12 -19.74
CA LYS A 260 -20.13 4.65 -21.11
C LYS A 260 -18.68 5.11 -21.32
N ASP A 261 -18.48 6.38 -21.70
CA ASP A 261 -17.18 7.03 -21.91
C ASP A 261 -16.67 7.82 -20.68
N ALA A 262 -17.23 7.58 -19.49
CA ALA A 262 -16.84 8.30 -18.29
C ALA A 262 -15.36 8.04 -17.95
N PRO A 263 -14.58 9.08 -17.59
CA PRO A 263 -13.12 8.99 -17.39
C PRO A 263 -12.73 8.40 -16.03
N TYR A 264 -13.55 7.49 -15.50
CA TYR A 264 -13.38 6.84 -14.21
C TYR A 264 -12.88 5.40 -14.39
N TYR A 265 -12.09 4.94 -13.43
CA TYR A 265 -11.55 3.57 -13.45
C TYR A 265 -12.59 2.48 -13.18
N PHE A 266 -13.85 2.84 -12.88
CA PHE A 266 -14.88 1.90 -12.44
C PHE A 266 -15.15 0.81 -13.47
N ALA A 267 -15.37 1.17 -14.74
CA ALA A 267 -15.58 0.19 -15.81
C ALA A 267 -14.38 -0.72 -16.10
N PRO A 268 -13.14 -0.20 -16.33
CA PRO A 268 -12.01 -1.09 -16.57
C PRO A 268 -11.72 -2.01 -15.37
N LYS A 269 -11.90 -1.50 -14.15
CA LYS A 269 -11.72 -2.31 -12.95
C LYS A 269 -12.84 -3.35 -12.80
N ALA A 270 -14.09 -3.01 -13.11
CA ALA A 270 -15.20 -3.96 -13.15
C ALA A 270 -14.96 -5.09 -14.16
N CYS A 271 -14.45 -4.76 -15.36
CA CYS A 271 -14.05 -5.77 -16.35
C CYS A 271 -12.95 -6.68 -15.79
N LEU A 272 -11.93 -6.11 -15.16
CA LEU A 272 -10.84 -6.90 -14.58
C LEU A 272 -11.34 -7.87 -13.50
N GLU A 273 -12.20 -7.42 -12.59
CA GLU A 273 -12.73 -8.30 -11.53
C GLU A 273 -13.70 -9.35 -12.09
N LEU A 274 -14.53 -9.03 -13.08
CA LEU A 274 -15.32 -10.04 -13.81
C LEU A 274 -14.43 -11.11 -14.45
N GLY A 275 -13.32 -10.70 -15.06
CA GLY A 275 -12.34 -11.64 -15.62
C GLY A 275 -11.83 -12.64 -14.59
N LYS A 276 -11.53 -12.18 -13.38
CA LYS A 276 -11.08 -13.03 -12.26
C LYS A 276 -12.17 -13.95 -11.75
N ILE A 277 -13.40 -13.45 -11.60
CA ILE A 277 -14.54 -14.28 -11.16
C ILE A 277 -14.79 -15.42 -12.15
N TYR A 278 -14.84 -15.11 -13.45
CA TYR A 278 -15.05 -16.14 -14.47
C TYR A 278 -13.87 -17.12 -14.57
N GLU A 279 -12.64 -16.65 -14.37
CA GLU A 279 -11.46 -17.53 -14.28
C GLU A 279 -11.61 -18.52 -13.11
N GLN A 280 -11.98 -18.03 -11.92
CA GLN A 280 -12.20 -18.87 -10.73
C GLN A 280 -13.35 -19.87 -10.92
N GLN A 281 -14.37 -19.51 -11.68
CA GLN A 281 -15.52 -20.37 -11.99
C GLN A 281 -15.25 -21.37 -13.13
N GLY A 282 -14.02 -21.43 -13.67
CA GLY A 282 -13.68 -22.33 -14.77
C GLY A 282 -14.34 -21.94 -16.10
N ASN A 283 -14.63 -20.64 -16.30
CA ASN A 283 -15.18 -20.10 -17.54
C ASN A 283 -14.12 -19.26 -18.30
N PRO A 284 -13.17 -19.91 -19.01
CA PRO A 284 -12.07 -19.21 -19.67
C PRO A 284 -12.52 -18.28 -20.81
N ALA A 285 -13.65 -18.58 -21.45
CA ALA A 285 -14.19 -17.77 -22.54
C ALA A 285 -14.60 -16.38 -22.04
N ASN A 286 -15.43 -16.32 -20.99
CA ASN A 286 -15.83 -15.05 -20.39
C ASN A 286 -14.66 -14.37 -19.66
N ALA A 287 -13.78 -15.13 -19.01
CA ALA A 287 -12.59 -14.56 -18.38
C ALA A 287 -11.73 -13.80 -19.40
N ALA A 288 -11.43 -14.43 -20.55
CA ALA A 288 -10.65 -13.81 -21.61
C ALA A 288 -11.37 -12.59 -22.24
N LEU A 289 -12.69 -12.67 -22.43
CA LEU A 289 -13.50 -11.55 -22.93
C LEU A 289 -13.33 -10.31 -22.03
N TYR A 290 -13.55 -10.46 -20.73
CA TYR A 290 -13.51 -9.33 -19.81
C TYR A 290 -12.08 -8.82 -19.54
N TYR A 291 -11.06 -9.69 -19.54
CA TYR A 291 -9.68 -9.24 -19.50
C TYR A 291 -9.29 -8.37 -20.70
N ARG A 292 -9.69 -8.77 -21.92
CA ARG A 292 -9.45 -7.93 -23.12
C ARG A 292 -10.21 -6.61 -23.02
N LYS A 293 -11.48 -6.63 -22.64
CA LYS A 293 -12.30 -5.43 -22.45
C LYS A 293 -11.70 -4.46 -21.43
N ALA A 294 -11.13 -4.96 -20.33
CA ALA A 294 -10.45 -4.12 -19.35
C ALA A 294 -9.28 -3.32 -19.95
N MET A 295 -8.57 -3.90 -20.94
CA MET A 295 -7.43 -3.27 -21.61
C MET A 295 -7.82 -2.25 -22.68
N GLU A 296 -9.08 -2.22 -23.13
CA GLU A 296 -9.55 -1.27 -24.14
C GLU A 296 -9.67 0.15 -23.58
N TYR A 297 -9.98 0.29 -22.28
CA TYR A 297 -10.02 1.58 -21.61
C TYR A 297 -8.62 2.19 -21.46
N LYS A 298 -8.41 3.38 -22.03
CA LYS A 298 -7.10 4.06 -21.98
C LYS A 298 -7.06 5.28 -21.05
N ASN A 299 -8.20 5.88 -20.75
CA ASN A 299 -8.29 7.19 -20.10
C ASN A 299 -8.57 7.09 -18.59
N HIS A 300 -7.69 6.44 -17.83
CA HIS A 300 -7.79 6.34 -16.38
C HIS A 300 -6.42 6.18 -15.69
N GLU A 301 -6.35 6.54 -14.40
CA GLU A 301 -5.12 6.60 -13.61
C GLU A 301 -4.48 5.22 -13.34
N TYR A 302 -5.27 4.14 -13.40
CA TYR A 302 -4.82 2.76 -13.17
C TYR A 302 -4.48 1.98 -14.45
N ARG A 303 -4.33 2.65 -15.60
CA ARG A 303 -4.14 1.99 -16.92
C ARG A 303 -3.09 0.88 -16.87
N ASN A 304 -1.88 1.23 -16.40
CA ASN A 304 -0.76 0.29 -16.40
C ASN A 304 -1.02 -0.92 -15.50
N SER A 305 -1.53 -0.70 -14.29
CA SER A 305 -1.82 -1.76 -13.33
C SER A 305 -2.95 -2.68 -13.80
N ILE A 306 -4.03 -2.13 -14.35
CA ILE A 306 -5.15 -2.92 -14.90
C ILE A 306 -4.70 -3.71 -16.12
N GLU A 307 -3.95 -3.10 -17.03
CA GLU A 307 -3.44 -3.77 -18.23
C GLU A 307 -2.47 -4.90 -17.87
N GLN A 308 -1.58 -4.70 -16.89
CA GLN A 308 -0.69 -5.76 -16.40
C GLN A 308 -1.46 -6.93 -15.78
N GLN A 309 -2.45 -6.65 -14.93
CA GLN A 309 -3.28 -7.69 -14.30
C GLN A 309 -4.10 -8.47 -15.34
N ALA A 310 -4.68 -7.77 -16.33
CA ALA A 310 -5.43 -8.41 -17.41
C ALA A 310 -4.55 -9.29 -18.29
N LYS A 311 -3.34 -8.83 -18.65
CA LYS A 311 -2.35 -9.64 -19.39
C LYS A 311 -1.91 -10.86 -18.59
N ALA A 312 -1.67 -10.71 -17.29
CA ALA A 312 -1.34 -11.83 -16.42
C ALA A 312 -2.48 -12.86 -16.37
N GLY A 313 -3.74 -12.41 -16.29
CA GLY A 313 -4.92 -13.28 -16.40
C GLY A 313 -5.00 -14.03 -17.72
N LEU A 314 -4.89 -13.33 -18.86
CA LEU A 314 -4.86 -13.95 -20.18
C LEU A 314 -3.74 -14.97 -20.34
N ASN A 315 -2.58 -14.75 -19.72
CA ASN A 315 -1.48 -15.71 -19.75
C ASN A 315 -1.75 -16.97 -18.92
N ARG A 316 -2.55 -16.89 -17.85
CA ARG A 316 -2.97 -18.08 -17.07
C ARG A 316 -3.96 -18.93 -17.85
N LEU A 317 -4.86 -18.31 -18.60
CA LEU A 317 -5.86 -19.02 -19.43
C LEU A 317 -5.27 -19.79 -20.64
N LYS A 318 -4.00 -19.57 -20.97
CA LYS A 318 -3.29 -20.28 -22.05
C LYS A 318 -2.60 -21.56 -21.59
N ARG A 319 -2.52 -21.79 -20.28
CA ARG A 319 -1.92 -22.97 -19.67
C ARG A 319 -2.96 -24.07 -19.57
#